data_AF-A0A7Z7FU99-F1
#
_entry.id   AF-A0A7Z7FU99-F1
#
_cell.length_a   1.000
_cell.length_b   1.000
_cell.length_c   1.000
_cell.angle_alpha   90.00
_cell.angle_beta   90.00
_cell.angle_gamma   90.00
#
_symmetry.space_group_name_H-M   'P 1'
#
loop_
_entity.id
_entity.type
_entity.pdbx_description
1 polymer ?
#
loop_
_entity_poly.entity_id
_entity_poly.type
_entity_poly.pdbx_seq_one_letter_code
_entity_poly.pdbx_strand_id
1 'polypeptide(L)'
;MRPRKRGRLYRGAQGAAGDIGHIQFAREPAPLCRCGKIGCVEARAAGWAIARELRREGVEAHTARDVTRLVELGQPLAIHLVREFGHILGEVMTSLVSILNPQMIVIGGTLAIANDHLLAGIRELVYKRSLPLATRELELVISPPDPDAGIIGAAILVVEEQMKAQTVEMVMLRHSAHPALR
;
A
#
# COMPACT_ATOMS: atom_id res chain seq x y z
N MET A 1 -6.73 26.56 -10.42
CA MET A 1 -7.02 25.15 -10.08
C MET A 1 -6.60 24.29 -11.27
N ARG A 2 -5.49 23.54 -11.17
CA ARG A 2 -5.03 22.69 -12.29
C ARG A 2 -5.99 21.51 -12.46
N PRO A 3 -6.38 21.13 -13.69
CA PRO A 3 -7.27 20.00 -13.92
C PRO A 3 -6.63 18.71 -13.38
N ARG A 4 -7.25 18.09 -12.37
CA ARG A 4 -6.86 16.75 -11.92
C ARG A 4 -7.06 15.79 -13.11
N LYS A 5 -6.04 15.00 -13.44
CA LYS A 5 -6.22 13.88 -14.38
C LYS A 5 -7.39 13.05 -13.87
N ARG A 6 -8.31 12.63 -14.76
CA ARG A 6 -9.34 11.63 -14.43
C ARG A 6 -8.64 10.44 -13.79
N GLY A 7 -9.00 10.15 -12.53
CA GLY A 7 -8.41 9.05 -11.77
C GLY A 7 -8.67 7.75 -12.50
N ARG A 8 -7.61 7.12 -13.03
CA ARG A 8 -7.67 5.80 -13.65
C ARG A 8 -6.67 4.93 -12.92
N LEU A 9 -7.09 3.73 -12.54
CA LEU A 9 -6.20 2.75 -11.95
C LEU A 9 -5.12 2.35 -12.94
N TYR A 10 -3.85 2.48 -12.53
CA TYR A 10 -2.72 1.96 -13.29
C TYR A 10 -2.52 0.50 -12.91
N ARG A 11 -2.92 -0.41 -13.82
CA ARG A 11 -2.94 -1.86 -13.57
C ARG A 11 -1.69 -2.60 -14.08
N GLY A 12 -0.92 -1.99 -14.98
CA GLY A 12 0.15 -2.68 -15.70
C GLY A 12 -0.39 -3.69 -16.72
N ALA A 13 0.50 -4.41 -17.41
CA ALA A 13 0.14 -5.28 -18.53
C ALA A 13 -0.79 -6.44 -18.16
N GLN A 14 -0.64 -6.98 -16.95
CA GLN A 14 -1.39 -8.14 -16.45
C GLN A 14 -2.06 -7.88 -15.09
N GLY A 15 -2.25 -6.62 -14.70
CA GLY A 15 -2.86 -6.30 -13.40
C GLY A 15 -1.91 -6.31 -12.19
N ALA A 16 -0.62 -6.58 -12.39
CA ALA A 16 0.37 -6.70 -11.33
C ALA A 16 1.14 -5.40 -11.00
N ALA A 17 0.70 -4.24 -11.51
CA ALA A 17 1.35 -2.98 -11.16
C ALA A 17 1.18 -2.66 -9.66
N GLY A 18 2.25 -2.14 -9.05
CA GLY A 18 2.23 -1.71 -7.65
C GLY A 18 2.58 -2.81 -6.64
N ASP A 19 3.09 -3.96 -7.08
CA ASP A 19 3.61 -5.03 -6.20
C ASP A 19 4.95 -4.66 -5.55
N ILE A 20 4.92 -3.58 -4.76
CA ILE A 20 6.10 -2.96 -4.14
C ILE A 20 6.67 -3.81 -3.01
N GLY A 21 5.87 -4.71 -2.43
CA GLY A 21 6.28 -5.61 -1.36
C GLY A 21 7.39 -6.57 -1.79
N HIS A 22 7.52 -6.83 -3.09
CA HIS A 22 8.52 -7.76 -3.64
C HIS A 22 9.77 -7.08 -4.20
N ILE A 23 9.90 -5.75 -4.10
CA ILE A 23 11.15 -5.05 -4.37
C ILE A 23 12.21 -5.56 -3.37
N GLN A 24 13.38 -5.96 -3.88
CA GLN A 24 14.46 -6.51 -3.07
C GLN A 24 15.49 -5.42 -2.71
N PHE A 25 15.85 -5.34 -1.43
CA PHE A 25 16.94 -4.51 -0.96
C PHE A 25 18.17 -5.37 -0.69
N ALA A 26 19.29 -4.96 -1.28
CA ALA A 26 20.61 -5.61 -1.13
C ALA A 26 21.30 -5.31 0.21
N ARG A 27 20.53 -5.05 1.28
CA ARG A 27 21.04 -4.77 2.63
C ARG A 27 21.02 -6.05 3.47
N GLU A 28 22.13 -6.42 4.07
CA GLU A 28 22.14 -7.52 5.04
C GLU A 28 21.63 -7.08 6.44
N PRO A 29 20.95 -7.95 7.20
CA PRO A 29 20.54 -9.31 6.82
C PRO A 29 19.39 -9.28 5.79
N ALA A 30 19.40 -10.18 4.81
CA ALA A 30 18.35 -10.34 3.80
C ALA A 30 17.36 -11.47 4.16
N PRO A 31 16.22 -11.18 4.81
CA PRO A 31 15.29 -12.21 5.26
C PRO A 31 14.58 -12.92 4.10
N LEU A 32 14.27 -14.21 4.28
CA LEU A 32 13.42 -14.97 3.36
C LEU A 32 11.99 -14.40 3.34
N CYS A 33 11.50 -14.15 2.13
CA CYS A 33 10.14 -13.72 1.87
C CYS A 33 9.22 -14.92 1.62
N ARG A 34 7.92 -14.75 1.87
CA ARG A 34 6.90 -15.76 1.57
C ARG A 34 6.76 -16.03 0.06
N CYS A 35 7.18 -15.09 -0.79
CA CYS A 35 7.25 -15.30 -2.23
C CYS A 35 8.45 -16.14 -2.69
N GLY A 36 9.33 -16.58 -1.78
CA GLY A 36 10.52 -17.39 -2.08
C GLY A 36 11.81 -16.62 -2.36
N LYS A 37 11.73 -15.29 -2.53
CA LYS A 37 12.91 -14.42 -2.67
C LYS A 37 13.50 -14.01 -1.32
N ILE A 38 14.68 -13.40 -1.33
CA ILE A 38 15.34 -12.82 -0.13
C ILE A 38 15.37 -11.29 -0.19
N GLY A 39 15.25 -10.64 0.97
CA GLY A 39 15.43 -9.20 1.10
C GLY A 39 14.28 -8.35 0.53
N CYS A 40 13.12 -8.94 0.23
CA CYS A 40 11.93 -8.21 -0.17
C CYS A 40 11.50 -7.20 0.90
N VAL A 41 10.92 -6.07 0.47
CA VAL A 41 10.30 -5.08 1.37
C VAL A 41 9.33 -5.77 2.34
N GLU A 42 8.45 -6.64 1.85
CA GLU A 42 7.50 -7.38 2.70
C GLU A 42 8.21 -8.21 3.79
N ALA A 43 9.33 -8.86 3.46
CA ALA A 43 10.07 -9.71 4.39
C ALA A 43 10.76 -8.93 5.52
N ARG A 44 10.96 -7.62 5.32
CA ARG A 44 11.55 -6.69 6.29
C ARG A 44 10.50 -5.86 7.02
N ALA A 45 9.42 -5.54 6.32
CA ALA A 45 8.58 -4.38 6.57
C ALA A 45 7.10 -4.75 6.33
N ALA A 46 6.68 -5.87 6.93
CA ALA A 46 5.28 -6.25 7.05
C ALA A 46 4.97 -6.62 8.50
N GLY A 47 3.71 -6.59 8.91
CA GLY A 47 3.35 -6.90 10.30
C GLY A 47 3.79 -8.29 10.77
N TRP A 48 3.80 -9.28 9.87
CA TRP A 48 4.34 -10.60 10.19
C TRP A 48 5.87 -10.61 10.33
N ALA A 49 6.58 -9.74 9.61
CA ALA A 49 8.03 -9.59 9.71
C ALA A 49 8.42 -8.90 11.01
N ILE A 50 7.70 -7.85 11.40
CA ILE A 50 7.90 -7.17 12.69
C ILE A 50 7.59 -8.12 13.85
N ALA A 51 6.47 -8.85 13.79
CA ALA A 51 6.13 -9.87 14.78
C ALA A 51 7.20 -10.96 14.88
N ARG A 52 7.82 -11.35 13.75
CA ARG A 52 8.95 -12.30 13.74
C ARG A 52 10.16 -11.74 14.49
N GLU A 53 10.54 -10.48 14.27
CA GLU A 53 11.68 -9.87 14.97
C GLU A 53 11.39 -9.69 16.47
N LEU A 54 10.18 -9.27 16.83
CA LEU A 54 9.76 -9.17 18.24
C LEU A 54 9.91 -10.51 18.97
N ARG A 55 9.47 -11.62 18.35
CA ARG A 55 9.61 -12.96 18.95
C ARG A 55 11.06 -13.41 19.09
N ARG A 56 11.95 -13.01 18.18
CA ARG A 56 13.39 -13.32 18.29
C ARG A 56 14.01 -12.66 19.52
N GLU A 57 13.50 -11.50 19.89
CA GLU A 57 13.90 -10.73 21.08
C GLU A 57 13.08 -11.10 22.34
N GLY A 58 12.30 -12.19 22.30
CA GLY A 58 11.52 -12.68 23.44
C GLY A 58 10.21 -11.92 23.72
N VAL A 59 9.77 -11.03 22.82
CA VAL A 59 8.48 -10.34 22.92
C VAL A 59 7.40 -11.14 22.19
N GLU A 60 6.33 -11.50 22.90
CA GLU A 60 5.23 -12.28 22.32
C GLU A 60 4.42 -11.44 21.32
N ALA A 61 4.43 -11.84 20.04
CA ALA A 61 3.66 -11.24 18.96
C ALA A 61 3.52 -12.23 17.81
N HIS A 62 2.32 -12.45 17.29
CA HIS A 62 2.07 -13.41 16.20
C HIS A 62 1.55 -12.74 14.93
N THR A 63 0.86 -11.62 15.07
CA THR A 63 0.13 -10.94 14.01
C THR A 63 0.49 -9.45 13.96
N ALA A 64 0.08 -8.79 12.87
CA ALA A 64 0.17 -7.33 12.77
C ALA A 64 -0.64 -6.61 13.87
N ARG A 65 -1.72 -7.23 14.38
CA ARG A 65 -2.54 -6.66 15.45
C ARG A 65 -1.79 -6.67 16.78
N ASP A 66 -1.03 -7.72 17.04
CA ASP A 66 -0.20 -7.80 18.25
C ASP A 66 0.89 -6.72 18.23
N VAL A 67 1.49 -6.48 17.06
CA VAL A 67 2.45 -5.38 16.86
C VAL A 67 1.79 -4.03 17.17
N THR A 68 0.63 -3.74 16.59
CA THR A 68 -0.11 -2.50 16.86
C THR A 68 -0.43 -2.35 18.35
N ARG A 69 -0.92 -3.41 19.00
CA ARG A 69 -1.20 -3.43 20.44
C ARG A 69 0.06 -3.14 21.27
N LEU A 70 1.20 -3.73 20.93
CA LEU A 70 2.46 -3.48 21.63
C LEU A 70 2.93 -2.03 21.49
N VAL A 71 2.73 -1.42 20.31
CA VAL A 71 2.99 0.01 20.10
C VAL A 71 2.08 0.88 20.97
N GLU A 72 0.77 0.57 21.00
CA GLU A 72 -0.20 1.28 21.83
C GLU A 72 0.13 1.19 23.34
N LEU A 73 0.69 0.06 23.77
CA LEU A 73 1.15 -0.15 25.14
C LEU A 73 2.51 0.50 25.43
N GLY A 74 3.11 1.21 24.48
CA GLY A 74 4.39 1.90 24.67
C GLY A 74 5.61 0.98 24.67
N GLN A 75 5.50 -0.24 24.12
CA GLN A 75 6.60 -1.19 24.11
C GLN A 75 7.76 -0.66 23.22
N PRO A 76 8.97 -0.41 23.77
CA PRO A 76 9.99 0.35 23.04
C PRO A 76 10.52 -0.34 21.77
N LEU A 77 10.69 -1.66 21.79
CA LEU A 77 11.18 -2.42 20.65
C LEU A 77 10.16 -2.43 19.50
N ALA A 78 8.87 -2.56 19.78
CA ALA A 78 7.79 -2.52 18.80
C ALA A 78 7.72 -1.15 18.12
N ILE A 79 7.80 -0.07 18.91
CA ILE A 79 7.87 1.30 18.39
C ILE A 79 9.09 1.47 17.48
N HIS A 80 10.26 1.01 17.92
CA HIS A 80 11.49 1.09 17.13
C HIS A 80 11.35 0.34 15.80
N LEU A 81 10.87 -0.91 15.81
CA LEU A 81 10.71 -1.72 14.60
C LEU A 81 9.65 -1.15 13.65
N VAL A 82 8.57 -0.54 14.16
CA VAL A 82 7.57 0.16 13.33
C VAL A 82 8.16 1.42 12.70
N ARG A 83 9.04 2.13 13.40
CA ARG A 83 9.75 3.28 12.83
C ARG A 83 10.73 2.86 11.73
N GLU A 84 11.51 1.80 11.96
CA GLU A 84 12.39 1.21 10.95
C GLU A 84 11.61 0.72 9.71
N PHE A 85 10.43 0.13 9.93
CA PHE A 85 9.49 -0.17 8.86
C PHE A 85 9.13 1.10 8.06
N GLY A 86 8.82 2.20 8.75
CA GLY A 86 8.57 3.50 8.11
C GLY A 86 9.73 3.97 7.23
N HIS A 87 10.99 3.79 7.67
CA HIS A 87 12.15 4.10 6.84
C HIS A 87 12.23 3.21 5.60
N ILE A 88 12.04 1.89 5.74
CA ILE A 88 12.08 0.96 4.59
C ILE A 88 11.01 1.34 3.56
N LEU A 89 9.79 1.66 4.00
CA LEU A 89 8.75 2.16 3.10
C LEU A 89 9.10 3.51 2.49
N GLY A 90 9.63 4.44 3.27
CA GLY A 90 10.04 5.76 2.79
C GLY A 90 11.08 5.68 1.66
N GLU A 91 11.98 4.69 1.70
CA GLU A 91 12.95 4.43 0.64
C GLU A 91 12.25 4.02 -0.67
N VAL A 92 11.32 3.07 -0.62
CA VAL A 92 10.51 2.68 -1.78
C VAL A 92 9.66 3.85 -2.28
N MET A 93 9.01 4.57 -1.36
CA MET A 93 8.15 5.70 -1.69
C MET A 93 8.91 6.84 -2.37
N THR A 94 10.19 7.05 -2.04
CA THR A 94 11.03 8.03 -2.73
C THR A 94 11.11 7.71 -4.23
N SER A 95 11.32 6.43 -4.58
CA SER A 95 11.31 5.98 -5.98
C SER A 95 9.93 6.17 -6.62
N LEU A 96 8.85 5.84 -5.91
CA LEU A 96 7.49 6.04 -6.42
C LEU A 96 7.18 7.52 -6.65
N VAL A 97 7.59 8.41 -5.75
CA VAL A 97 7.45 9.87 -5.91
C VAL A 97 8.21 10.34 -7.14
N SER A 98 9.44 9.86 -7.34
CA SER A 98 10.24 10.22 -8.51
C SER A 98 9.64 9.74 -9.84
N ILE A 99 9.01 8.56 -9.86
CA ILE A 99 8.47 7.95 -11.09
C ILE A 99 7.06 8.46 -11.40
N LEU A 100 6.22 8.60 -10.38
CA LEU A 100 4.79 8.88 -10.53
C LEU A 100 4.42 10.35 -10.28
N ASN A 101 5.26 11.09 -9.54
CA ASN A 101 4.98 12.44 -9.06
C ASN A 101 3.53 12.61 -8.55
N PRO A 102 3.11 11.80 -7.56
CA PRO A 102 1.73 11.78 -7.09
C PRO A 102 1.41 13.04 -6.30
N GLN A 103 0.14 13.45 -6.29
CA GLN A 103 -0.34 14.50 -5.38
C GLN A 103 -0.55 13.97 -3.95
N MET A 104 -0.80 12.67 -3.81
CA MET A 104 -1.11 12.05 -2.52
C MET A 104 -0.64 10.60 -2.50
N ILE A 105 -0.09 10.18 -1.37
CA ILE A 105 0.16 8.78 -1.02
C ILE A 105 -0.70 8.46 0.19
N VAL A 106 -1.56 7.45 0.02
CA VAL A 106 -2.45 6.96 1.07
C VAL A 106 -1.88 5.67 1.62
N ILE A 107 -1.71 5.61 2.94
CA ILE A 107 -1.16 4.46 3.66
C ILE A 107 -2.30 3.77 4.39
N GLY A 108 -2.57 2.51 4.05
CA GLY A 108 -3.62 1.70 4.67
C GLY A 108 -3.06 0.42 5.31
N GLY A 109 -3.95 -0.31 5.98
CA GLY A 109 -3.65 -1.60 6.60
C GLY A 109 -3.45 -1.54 8.12
N THR A 110 -3.35 -2.71 8.75
CA THR A 110 -3.36 -2.85 10.21
C THR A 110 -2.27 -2.06 10.93
N LEU A 111 -1.08 -1.95 10.34
CA LEU A 111 0.02 -1.18 10.93
C LEU A 111 -0.12 0.34 10.73
N ALA A 112 -0.97 0.79 9.82
CA ALA A 112 -1.29 2.21 9.69
C ALA A 112 -2.03 2.73 10.95
N ILE A 113 -2.64 1.82 11.72
CA ILE A 113 -3.29 2.10 13.01
C ILE A 113 -2.25 2.41 14.11
N ALA A 114 -1.02 1.88 14.01
CA ALA A 114 0.09 2.11 14.95
C ALA A 114 0.75 3.50 14.73
N ASN A 115 -0.09 4.55 14.66
CA ASN A 115 0.12 5.87 14.08
C ASN A 115 1.38 6.65 14.57
N ASP A 116 1.66 7.77 13.92
CA ASP A 116 2.77 8.72 14.04
C ASP A 116 4.16 8.14 13.84
N HIS A 117 4.53 7.01 14.45
CA HIS A 117 5.86 6.42 14.32
C HIS A 117 6.14 5.93 12.89
N LEU A 118 5.17 5.23 12.28
CA LEU A 118 5.27 4.77 10.90
C LEU A 118 5.36 5.96 9.92
N LEU A 119 4.43 6.91 10.07
CA LEU A 119 4.33 8.11 9.23
C LEU A 119 5.58 8.97 9.35
N ALA A 120 6.14 9.12 10.56
CA ALA A 120 7.37 9.86 10.80
C ALA A 120 8.54 9.23 10.05
N GLY A 121 8.72 7.91 10.12
CA GLY A 121 9.76 7.21 9.36
C GLY A 121 9.62 7.40 7.85
N ILE A 122 8.39 7.32 7.33
CA ILE A 122 8.12 7.54 5.90
C ILE A 122 8.47 8.99 5.50
N ARG A 123 7.94 9.97 6.24
CA ARG A 123 8.14 11.40 5.98
C ARG A 123 9.62 11.77 6.00
N GLU A 124 10.36 11.23 6.97
CA GLU A 124 11.78 11.47 7.11
C GLU A 124 12.53 11.16 5.81
N LEU A 125 12.33 9.98 5.22
CA LEU A 125 13.03 9.62 3.99
C LEU A 125 12.47 10.30 2.74
N VAL A 126 11.15 10.39 2.60
CA VAL A 126 10.53 11.02 1.41
C VAL A 126 10.96 12.47 1.31
N TYR A 127 10.88 13.25 2.39
CA TYR A 127 11.26 14.66 2.34
C TYR A 127 12.77 14.88 2.29
N LYS A 128 13.58 13.95 2.81
CA LYS A 128 15.04 14.02 2.72
C LYS A 128 15.58 13.66 1.34
N ARG A 129 14.93 12.75 0.61
CA ARG A 129 15.47 12.15 -0.62
C ARG A 129 14.74 12.54 -1.90
N SER A 130 13.53 13.06 -1.82
CA SER A 130 12.80 13.55 -3.00
C SER A 130 13.05 15.04 -3.26
N LEU A 131 12.97 15.44 -4.54
CA LEU A 131 13.14 16.84 -4.95
C LEU A 131 12.01 17.72 -4.37
N PRO A 132 12.30 18.97 -3.92
CA PRO A 132 11.28 19.86 -3.38
C PRO A 132 10.08 20.09 -4.30
N LEU A 133 10.30 20.10 -5.62
CA LEU A 133 9.22 20.24 -6.61
C LEU A 133 8.21 19.09 -6.56
N ALA A 134 8.65 17.88 -6.22
CA ALA A 134 7.81 16.69 -6.13
C ALA A 134 7.14 16.53 -4.76
N THR A 135 7.62 17.24 -3.72
CA THR A 135 7.11 17.10 -2.35
C THR A 135 6.33 18.30 -1.83
N ARG A 136 6.45 19.48 -2.47
CA ARG A 136 5.80 20.73 -2.02
C ARG A 136 4.28 20.61 -1.83
N GLU A 137 3.61 19.86 -2.70
CA GLU A 137 2.15 19.62 -2.65
C GLU A 137 1.83 18.14 -2.40
N LEU A 138 2.82 17.33 -1.98
CA LEU A 138 2.61 15.91 -1.72
C LEU A 138 1.97 15.70 -0.35
N GLU A 139 0.78 15.09 -0.35
CA GLU A 139 0.12 14.68 0.89
C GLU A 139 0.45 13.23 1.25
N LEU A 140 0.90 13.01 2.48
CA LEU A 140 1.10 11.69 3.07
C LEU A 140 0.04 11.48 4.15
N VAL A 141 -0.95 10.64 3.86
CA VAL A 141 -2.15 10.45 4.68
C VAL A 141 -2.35 8.98 5.05
N ILE A 142 -2.95 8.76 6.22
CA ILE A 142 -3.38 7.43 6.67
C ILE A 142 -4.83 7.26 6.29
N SER A 143 -5.14 6.12 5.66
CA SER A 143 -6.54 5.75 5.42
C SER A 143 -7.20 5.37 6.74
N PRO A 144 -8.41 5.88 7.02
CA PRO A 144 -9.19 5.39 8.16
C PRO A 144 -9.38 3.86 8.07
N PRO A 145 -9.35 3.14 9.21
CA PRO A 145 -9.63 1.72 9.21
C PRO A 145 -11.10 1.50 8.85
N ASP A 146 -11.33 0.74 7.79
CA ASP A 146 -12.66 0.33 7.35
C ASP A 146 -12.60 -1.19 7.04
N PRO A 147 -13.32 -2.03 7.81
CA PRO A 147 -13.33 -3.47 7.61
C PRO A 147 -13.91 -3.87 6.25
N ASP A 148 -14.76 -3.02 5.66
CA ASP A 148 -15.44 -3.28 4.40
C ASP A 148 -14.71 -2.68 3.19
N ALA A 149 -13.62 -1.93 3.38
CA ALA A 149 -12.89 -1.28 2.29
C ALA A 149 -12.46 -2.24 1.17
N GLY A 150 -12.07 -3.47 1.53
CA GLY A 150 -11.73 -4.52 0.55
C GLY A 150 -12.95 -4.98 -0.26
N ILE A 151 -14.09 -5.14 0.41
CA ILE A 151 -15.36 -5.56 -0.23
C ILE A 151 -15.90 -4.43 -1.11
N ILE A 152 -15.89 -3.20 -0.62
CA ILE A 152 -16.27 -2.00 -1.36
C ILE A 152 -15.38 -1.84 -2.60
N GLY A 153 -14.06 -1.99 -2.45
CA GLY A 153 -13.12 -1.97 -3.57
C GLY A 153 -13.45 -3.04 -4.61
N ALA A 154 -13.72 -4.28 -4.19
CA ALA A 154 -14.12 -5.37 -5.08
C ALA A 154 -15.44 -5.06 -5.81
N ALA A 155 -16.45 -4.53 -5.11
CA ALA A 155 -17.72 -4.13 -5.72
C ALA A 155 -17.53 -3.01 -6.76
N ILE A 156 -16.72 -2.00 -6.45
CA ILE A 156 -16.37 -0.93 -7.41
C ILE A 156 -15.68 -1.51 -8.64
N LEU A 157 -14.74 -2.44 -8.48
CA LEU A 157 -14.06 -3.10 -9.60
C LEU A 157 -15.05 -3.83 -10.53
N VAL A 158 -16.04 -4.51 -9.96
CA VAL A 158 -17.10 -5.19 -10.75
C VAL A 158 -17.95 -4.16 -11.48
N VAL A 159 -18.39 -3.10 -10.80
CA VAL A 159 -19.21 -2.03 -11.40
C VAL A 159 -18.45 -1.34 -12.54
N GLU A 160 -17.18 -0.98 -12.33
CA GLU A 160 -16.34 -0.37 -13.37
C GLU A 160 -16.20 -1.27 -14.60
N GLU A 161 -16.07 -2.58 -14.40
CA GLU A 161 -15.97 -3.56 -15.50
C GLU A 161 -17.27 -3.67 -16.30
N GLN A 162 -18.41 -3.75 -15.61
CA GLN A 162 -19.73 -3.83 -16.26
C GLN A 162 -20.13 -2.53 -16.96
N MET A 163 -19.67 -1.38 -16.46
CA MET A 163 -19.98 -0.06 -16.99
C MET A 163 -19.01 0.42 -18.07
N LYS A 164 -18.07 -0.41 -18.53
CA LYS A 164 -17.25 -0.07 -19.71
C LYS A 164 -18.15 0.09 -20.93
N ALA A 165 -17.89 1.13 -21.73
CA ALA A 165 -18.66 1.43 -22.93
C ALA A 165 -18.82 0.21 -23.86
N GLN A 166 -17.77 -0.58 -24.02
CA GLN A 166 -17.76 -1.82 -24.81
C GLN A 166 -18.73 -2.89 -24.26
N THR A 167 -18.77 -3.05 -22.94
CA THR A 167 -19.66 -4.00 -22.26
C THR A 167 -21.11 -3.55 -22.41
N VAL A 168 -21.37 -2.25 -22.18
CA VAL A 168 -22.70 -1.66 -22.33
C VAL A 168 -23.20 -1.79 -23.77
N GLU A 169 -22.36 -1.47 -24.76
CA GLU A 169 -22.68 -1.59 -26.17
C GLU A 169 -22.98 -3.04 -26.57
N MET A 170 -22.21 -4.02 -26.07
CA MET A 170 -22.50 -5.44 -26.27
C MET A 170 -23.86 -5.85 -25.69
N VAL A 171 -24.19 -5.39 -24.48
CA VAL A 171 -25.48 -5.69 -23.83
C VAL A 171 -26.65 -5.05 -24.58
N MET A 172 -26.49 -3.80 -25.04
CA MET A 172 -27.49 -3.11 -25.85
C MET A 172 -27.72 -3.85 -27.18
N LEU A 173 -26.66 -4.22 -27.90
CA LEU A 173 -26.75 -4.98 -29.15
C LEU A 173 -27.46 -6.34 -28.97
N ARG A 174 -27.20 -7.04 -27.86
CA ARG A 174 -27.88 -8.31 -27.53
C ARG A 174 -29.39 -8.14 -27.34
N HIS A 175 -29.84 -7.04 -26.72
CA HIS A 175 -31.27 -6.80 -26.48
C HIS A 175 -31.99 -6.23 -27.72
N SER A 176 -31.32 -5.40 -28.51
CA SER A 176 -31.84 -4.87 -29.79
C SER A 176 -32.05 -5.95 -30.85
N ALA A 177 -31.35 -7.08 -30.75
CA ALA A 177 -31.47 -8.22 -31.66
C ALA A 177 -32.55 -9.24 -31.24
N HIS A 178 -33.26 -9.02 -30.12
CA HIS A 178 -34.27 -9.96 -29.62
C HIS A 178 -35.60 -9.79 -30.41
N PRO A 179 -36.13 -10.85 -31.06
CA PRO A 179 -37.30 -10.74 -31.96
C PRO A 179 -38.64 -10.42 -31.27
N ALA A 180 -38.66 -10.27 -29.94
CA ALA A 180 -39.87 -9.96 -29.16
C ALA A 180 -40.18 -8.45 -29.07
N LEU A 181 -39.40 -7.60 -29.73
CA LEU A 181 -39.54 -6.13 -29.77
C LEU A 181 -39.83 -5.57 -31.17
N ARG A 182 -40.28 -6.42 -32.11
CA ARG A 182 -40.80 -6.00 -33.42
C ARG A 182 -42.30 -6.22 -33.51
#